data_AF-A0A838HAQ4-F1
#
_entry.id   AF-A0A838HAQ4-F1
#
_cell.length_a   1.000
_cell.length_b   1.000
_cell.length_c   1.000
_cell.angle_alpha   90.00
_cell.angle_beta   90.00
_cell.angle_gamma   90.00
#
_symmetry.space_group_name_H-M   'P 1'
#
loop_
_entity.id
_entity.type
_entity.pdbx_description
1 polymer ?
#
loop_
_entity_poly.entity_id
_entity_poly.type
_entity_poly.pdbx_seq_one_letter_code
_entity_poly.pdbx_strand_id
1 'polypeptide(L)' 'MTTQPHQSTLITVAPTGAETAKGDFPALPTTVDELVETAVRC' A
#
# COMPACT_ATOMS: atom_id res chain seq x y z
N MET A 1 12.56 -33.93 -9.42
CA MET A 1 11.90 -32.97 -8.53
C MET A 1 10.95 -32.13 -9.37
N THR A 2 9.65 -32.41 -9.28
CA THR A 2 8.61 -31.63 -9.94
C THR A 2 8.21 -30.47 -9.03
N THR A 3 8.37 -29.24 -9.49
CA THR A 3 7.92 -28.04 -8.77
C THR A 3 6.40 -27.94 -8.86
N GLN A 4 5.69 -28.17 -7.76
CA GLN A 4 4.27 -27.87 -7.69
C GLN A 4 4.08 -26.34 -7.69
N PRO A 5 3.12 -25.79 -8.44
CA PRO A 5 2.90 -24.35 -8.44
C PRO A 5 2.42 -23.92 -7.05
N HIS A 6 3.20 -23.08 -6.38
CA HIS A 6 2.75 -22.39 -5.18
C HIS A 6 1.68 -21.38 -5.59
N GLN A 7 0.48 -21.49 -5.03
CA GLN A 7 -0.54 -20.46 -5.20
C GLN A 7 -0.12 -19.24 -4.39
N SER A 8 0.48 -18.26 -5.05
CA SER A 8 0.78 -16.96 -4.45
C SER A 8 -0.51 -16.14 -4.28
N THR A 9 -0.68 -15.50 -3.13
CA THR A 9 -1.77 -14.53 -2.91
C THR A 9 -1.35 -13.17 -3.45
N LEU A 10 -2.16 -12.58 -4.33
CA LEU A 10 -1.97 -11.19 -4.76
C LEU A 10 -2.62 -10.25 -3.73
N ILE A 11 -1.85 -9.28 -3.24
CA ILE A 11 -2.33 -8.26 -2.31
C ILE A 11 -2.16 -6.89 -2.98
N THR A 12 -3.24 -6.11 -3.01
CA THR A 12 -3.21 -4.71 -3.45
C THR A 12 -3.37 -3.82 -2.24
N VAL A 13 -2.47 -2.84 -2.08
CA VAL A 13 -2.55 -1.85 -1.00
C VAL A 13 -2.94 -0.50 -1.59
N ALA A 14 -3.96 0.13 -1.03
CA ALA A 14 -4.41 1.48 -1.38
C ALA A 14 -4.03 2.45 -0.25
N PRO A 15 -2.80 3.00 -0.24
CA PRO A 15 -2.26 3.68 0.94
C PRO A 15 -2.82 5.08 1.21
N THR A 16 -3.57 5.69 0.29
CA THR A 16 -4.08 7.07 0.42
C THR A 16 -5.60 7.16 0.28
N GLY A 17 -6.17 6.80 -0.87
CA GLY A 17 -7.61 6.98 -1.10
C GLY A 17 -8.04 8.44 -1.18
N ALA A 18 -9.34 8.70 -1.05
CA ALA A 18 -9.95 10.05 -1.10
C ALA A 18 -11.02 10.27 -0.01
N GLU A 19 -11.24 9.28 0.84
CA GLU A 19 -12.38 9.21 1.76
C GLU A 19 -12.10 9.91 3.11
N THR A 20 -10.82 10.14 3.45
CA THR A 20 -10.38 10.70 4.74
C THR A 20 -9.46 11.89 4.54
N ALA A 21 -9.51 12.87 5.45
CA ALA A 21 -8.60 14.00 5.47
C ALA A 21 -7.37 13.75 6.38
N LYS A 22 -6.21 14.30 6.00
CA LYS A 22 -4.97 14.25 6.81
C LYS A 22 -5.16 14.74 8.25
N GLY A 23 -6.03 15.73 8.44
CA GLY A 23 -6.34 16.28 9.77
C GLY A 23 -6.99 15.25 10.70
N ASP A 24 -7.83 14.38 10.14
CA ASP A 24 -8.54 13.33 10.89
C ASP A 24 -7.71 12.05 11.03
N PHE A 25 -6.78 11.82 10.08
CA PHE A 25 -5.85 10.69 10.09
C PHE A 25 -4.41 11.15 9.78
N PRO A 26 -3.60 11.55 10.79
CA PRO A 26 -2.28 12.13 10.58
C PRO A 26 -1.28 11.24 9.82
N ALA A 27 -1.48 9.92 9.86
CA ALA A 27 -0.66 8.96 9.15
C ALA A 27 -0.98 8.85 7.64
N LEU A 28 -2.03 9.51 7.14
CA LEU A 28 -2.40 9.46 5.72
C LEU A 28 -1.30 10.06 4.83
N PRO A 29 -0.70 9.34 3.87
CA PRO A 29 0.20 9.97 2.92
C PRO A 29 -0.58 10.90 1.99
N THR A 30 -0.19 12.18 1.94
CA THR A 30 -0.87 13.22 1.13
C THR A 30 0.07 13.98 0.20
N THR A 31 1.37 13.74 0.31
CA THR A 31 2.38 14.23 -0.63
C THR A 31 2.94 13.08 -1.47
N VAL A 32 3.58 13.41 -2.59
CA VAL A 32 4.18 12.40 -3.48
C VAL A 32 5.29 11.62 -2.78
N ASP A 33 6.16 12.30 -2.03
CA ASP A 33 7.27 11.65 -1.33
C ASP A 33 6.77 10.68 -0.25
N GLU A 34 5.78 11.08 0.56
CA GLU A 34 5.14 10.20 1.56
C GLU A 34 4.49 8.97 0.88
N LEU A 35 3.83 9.17 -0.25
CA LEU A 35 3.14 8.10 -0.98
C LEU A 35 4.14 7.09 -1.55
N VAL A 36 5.24 7.57 -2.16
CA VAL A 36 6.30 6.72 -2.72
C VAL A 36 6.98 5.92 -1.61
N GLU A 37 7.34 6.56 -0.49
CA GLU A 37 7.93 5.86 0.65
C GLU A 37 6.99 4.76 1.18
N THR A 38 5.71 5.09 1.34
CA THR A 38 4.71 4.14 1.82
C THR A 38 4.56 2.96 0.85
N ALA A 39 4.49 3.22 -0.46
CA ALA A 39 4.34 2.18 -1.48
C ALA A 39 5.54 1.23 -1.53
N VAL A 40 6.76 1.72 -1.30
CA VAL A 40 7.97 0.87 -1.22
C VAL A 40 7.97 -0.02 0.02
N ARG A 41 7.33 0.42 1.11
CA ARG A 41 7.22 -0.33 2.37
C ARG A 41 6.09 -1.36 2.38
N CYS A 42 5.13 -1.26 1.46
CA CYS A 42 4.04 -2.23 1.28
C CYS A 42 4.55 -3.52 0.64
#